data_AF-H6RJ43-F1
#
_entry.id   AF-H6RJ43-F1
#
_cell.length_a   1.000
_cell.length_b   1.000
_cell.length_c   1.000
_cell.angle_alpha   90.00
_cell.angle_beta   90.00
_cell.angle_gamma   90.00
#
_symmetry.space_group_name_H-M   'P 1'
#
loop_
_entity.id
_entity.type
_entity.pdbx_description
1 polymer ?
#
loop_
_entity_poly.entity_id
_entity_poly.type
_entity_poly.pdbx_seq_one_letter_code
_entity_poly.pdbx_strand_id
1 'polypeptide(L)'
;MIFKPRAADLDPVDVENALLRAALGDYSDEAAILLLITSGHWLPQLHHAGLITLDGNVDGDGLWAHIAWPGLDGAVGIGTITGSSSQRRVLQAAASIADGHPIDLGDLAAGLDRRALTLVLAAIAHAAGSHEHHHITRDLDGAPHPGGRLPPLVPWPQANIQ
;
A
#
# COMPACT_ATOMS: atom_id res chain seq x y z
N MET A 1 -15.31 6.01 -31.70
CA MET A 1 -15.55 6.12 -30.24
C MET A 1 -14.48 5.27 -29.57
N ILE A 2 -13.48 5.88 -28.93
CA ILE A 2 -12.43 5.13 -28.22
C ILE A 2 -12.97 4.84 -26.82
N PHE A 3 -13.23 3.56 -26.52
CA PHE A 3 -13.64 3.14 -25.19
C PHE A 3 -12.41 3.29 -24.27
N LYS A 4 -12.47 4.17 -23.28
CA LYS A 4 -11.47 4.16 -22.21
C LYS A 4 -11.81 2.99 -21.29
N PRO A 5 -10.91 2.03 -21.07
CA PRO A 5 -11.17 0.94 -20.14
C PRO A 5 -11.43 1.53 -18.75
N ARG A 6 -12.41 0.96 -18.03
CA ARG A 6 -12.61 1.24 -16.61
C ARG A 6 -11.84 0.21 -15.81
N ALA A 7 -11.54 0.50 -14.55
CA ALA A 7 -10.93 -0.49 -13.66
C ALA A 7 -11.75 -1.79 -13.64
N ALA A 8 -13.08 -1.67 -13.79
CA ALA A 8 -14.00 -2.80 -13.77
C ALA A 8 -13.96 -3.74 -14.97
N ASP A 9 -13.23 -3.35 -16.01
CA ASP A 9 -13.04 -4.14 -17.20
C ASP A 9 -11.70 -4.92 -17.16
N LEU A 10 -10.87 -4.74 -16.12
CA LEU A 10 -9.54 -5.32 -16.00
C LEU A 10 -9.50 -6.57 -15.10
N ASP A 11 -8.53 -7.45 -15.36
CA ASP A 11 -8.19 -8.53 -14.43
C ASP A 11 -7.65 -7.95 -13.10
N PRO A 12 -7.95 -8.56 -11.93
CA PRO A 12 -7.43 -8.08 -10.65
C PRO A 12 -5.91 -7.89 -10.62
N VAL A 13 -5.15 -8.78 -11.26
CA VAL A 13 -3.69 -8.69 -11.33
C VAL A 13 -3.25 -7.47 -12.15
N ASP A 14 -3.99 -7.10 -13.19
CA ASP A 14 -3.71 -5.90 -13.98
C ASP A 14 -3.95 -4.63 -13.17
N VAL A 15 -4.98 -4.61 -12.32
CA VAL A 15 -5.26 -3.50 -11.40
C VAL A 15 -4.15 -3.37 -10.35
N GLU A 16 -3.74 -4.49 -9.74
CA GLU A 16 -2.63 -4.52 -8.77
C GLU A 16 -1.33 -3.97 -9.39
N ASN A 17 -1.00 -4.44 -10.59
CA ASN A 17 0.19 -3.98 -11.32
C ASN A 17 0.08 -2.49 -11.71
N ALA A 18 -1.10 -2.01 -12.08
CA ALA A 18 -1.32 -0.60 -12.43
C ALA A 18 -1.18 0.32 -11.21
N LEU A 19 -1.67 -0.11 -10.04
CA LEU A 19 -1.48 0.59 -8.78
C LEU A 19 -0.01 0.64 -8.38
N LEU A 20 0.67 -0.51 -8.36
CA LEU A 20 2.09 -0.60 -7.99
C LEU A 20 2.98 0.20 -8.95
N ARG A 21 2.67 0.20 -10.25
CA ARG A 21 3.38 1.02 -11.24
C ARG A 21 3.23 2.50 -10.94
N ALA A 22 2.02 2.95 -10.65
CA ALA A 22 1.74 4.37 -10.41
C ALA A 22 2.38 4.88 -9.12
N ALA A 23 2.52 4.02 -8.11
CA ALA A 23 3.14 4.36 -6.84
C ALA A 23 4.67 4.30 -6.85
N LEU A 24 5.29 3.74 -7.89
CA LEU A 24 6.74 3.48 -7.92
C LEU A 24 7.56 4.75 -7.60
N GLY A 25 8.35 4.68 -6.54
CA GLY A 25 9.19 5.78 -6.06
C GLY A 25 8.54 6.65 -4.97
N ASP A 26 7.24 6.52 -4.74
CA ASP A 26 6.56 7.02 -3.54
C ASP A 26 6.37 5.87 -2.55
N TYR A 27 7.31 5.71 -1.62
CA TYR A 27 7.29 4.61 -0.67
C TYR A 27 6.06 4.60 0.24
N SER A 28 5.39 5.74 0.44
CA SER A 28 4.17 5.79 1.24
C SER A 28 3.01 5.17 0.46
N ASP A 29 2.83 5.57 -0.79
CA ASP A 29 1.77 5.00 -1.64
C ASP A 29 2.04 3.51 -1.97
N GLU A 30 3.29 3.15 -2.26
CA GLU A 30 3.70 1.74 -2.44
C GLU A 30 3.35 0.89 -1.21
N ALA A 31 3.69 1.37 -0.01
CA ALA A 31 3.43 0.66 1.23
C ALA A 31 1.94 0.44 1.47
N ALA A 32 1.11 1.45 1.20
CA ALA A 32 -0.34 1.36 1.32
C ALA A 32 -0.92 0.36 0.33
N ILE A 33 -0.51 0.40 -0.94
CA ILE A 33 -0.97 -0.54 -1.96
C ILE A 33 -0.54 -1.97 -1.63
N LEU A 34 0.73 -2.19 -1.26
CA LEU A 34 1.22 -3.51 -0.83
C LEU A 34 0.47 -4.02 0.40
N LEU A 35 0.15 -3.16 1.36
CA LEU A 35 -0.67 -3.51 2.53
C LEU A 35 -2.05 -4.02 2.11
N LEU A 36 -2.71 -3.31 1.19
CA LEU A 36 -4.03 -3.71 0.70
C LEU A 36 -3.99 -5.01 -0.11
N ILE A 37 -3.01 -5.18 -1.00
CA ILE A 37 -2.79 -6.42 -1.77
C ILE A 37 -2.57 -7.60 -0.83
N THR A 38 -1.59 -7.49 0.07
CA THR A 38 -1.20 -8.60 0.97
C THR A 38 -2.25 -8.93 2.04
N SER A 39 -3.11 -7.96 2.38
CA SER A 39 -4.28 -8.21 3.22
C SER A 39 -5.35 -9.04 2.50
N GLY A 40 -5.44 -8.94 1.18
CA GLY A 40 -6.30 -9.76 0.31
C GLY A 40 -7.81 -9.48 0.41
N HIS A 41 -8.23 -8.41 1.08
CA HIS A 41 -9.66 -8.13 1.35
C HIS A 41 -10.21 -6.89 0.65
N TRP A 42 -9.38 -5.86 0.49
CA TRP A 42 -9.87 -4.50 0.21
C TRP A 42 -9.97 -4.15 -1.26
N LEU A 43 -9.02 -4.59 -2.10
CA LEU A 43 -8.98 -4.17 -3.50
C LEU A 43 -10.28 -4.47 -4.27
N PRO A 44 -10.90 -5.66 -4.19
CA PRO A 44 -12.16 -5.91 -4.91
C PRO A 44 -13.30 -4.98 -4.48
N GLN A 45 -13.33 -4.60 -3.20
CA GLN A 45 -14.37 -3.72 -2.66
C GLN A 45 -14.13 -2.25 -3.01
N LEU A 46 -12.90 -1.77 -2.88
CA LEU A 46 -12.52 -0.41 -3.32
C LEU A 46 -12.80 -0.23 -4.81
N HIS A 47 -12.45 -1.26 -5.58
CA HIS A 47 -12.74 -1.35 -6.99
C HIS A 47 -14.26 -1.28 -7.29
N HIS A 48 -15.07 -2.11 -6.63
CA HIS A 48 -16.54 -2.11 -6.79
C HIS A 48 -17.18 -0.78 -6.35
N ALA A 49 -16.62 -0.13 -5.32
CA ALA A 49 -17.06 1.17 -4.84
C ALA A 49 -16.66 2.34 -5.78
N GLY A 50 -15.94 2.07 -6.87
CA GLY A 50 -15.45 3.11 -7.78
C GLY A 50 -14.33 3.96 -7.21
N LEU A 51 -13.63 3.46 -6.19
CA LEU A 51 -12.51 4.15 -5.54
C LEU A 51 -11.16 3.86 -6.18
N ILE A 52 -11.11 3.09 -7.27
CA ILE A 52 -9.90 2.88 -8.07
C ILE A 52 -10.12 3.56 -9.43
N THR A 53 -9.31 4.59 -9.71
CA THR A 53 -9.34 5.33 -10.96
C THR A 53 -8.22 4.88 -11.87
N LEU A 54 -8.53 4.63 -13.15
CA LEU A 54 -7.51 4.36 -14.17
C LEU A 54 -7.12 5.65 -14.86
N ASP A 55 -5.83 5.96 -14.81
CA ASP A 55 -5.22 6.90 -15.72
C ASP A 55 -4.81 6.08 -16.94
N GLY A 56 -5.63 6.18 -18.00
CA GLY A 56 -5.45 5.40 -19.23
C GLY A 56 -4.01 5.50 -19.79
N ASN A 57 -3.63 4.59 -20.68
CA ASN A 57 -2.25 4.41 -21.17
C ASN A 57 -1.49 5.74 -21.42
N VAL A 58 -0.68 6.16 -20.45
CA VAL A 58 0.21 7.30 -20.57
C VAL A 58 1.42 6.81 -21.36
N ASP A 59 1.58 7.36 -22.56
CA ASP A 59 2.76 7.20 -23.42
C ASP A 59 3.19 5.78 -23.84
N GLY A 60 2.35 4.75 -23.63
CA GLY A 60 2.65 3.37 -24.03
C GLY A 60 3.27 2.51 -22.93
N ASP A 61 3.44 3.05 -21.72
CA ASP A 61 4.09 2.38 -20.58
C ASP A 61 3.14 1.48 -19.75
N GLY A 62 1.91 1.30 -20.23
CA GLY A 62 0.91 0.42 -19.63
C GLY A 62 -0.18 1.17 -18.88
N LEU A 63 -1.02 0.44 -18.14
CA LEU A 63 -2.11 1.01 -17.33
C LEU A 63 -1.56 1.54 -16.00
N TRP A 64 -2.10 2.67 -15.57
CA TRP A 64 -1.80 3.33 -14.30
C TRP A 64 -3.10 3.45 -13.51
N ALA A 65 -3.03 3.31 -12.19
CA ALA A 65 -4.20 3.38 -11.34
C ALA A 65 -3.88 4.07 -10.01
N HIS A 66 -4.90 4.72 -9.44
CA HIS A 66 -4.80 5.36 -8.13
C HIS A 66 -6.03 5.03 -7.28
N ILE A 67 -5.86 5.08 -5.96
CA ILE A 67 -6.96 4.97 -5.00
C ILE A 67 -7.45 6.38 -4.66
N ALA A 68 -8.76 6.61 -4.81
CA ALA A 68 -9.41 7.86 -4.44
C ALA A 68 -9.69 7.90 -2.92
N TRP A 69 -8.64 8.13 -2.12
CA TRP A 69 -8.72 8.16 -0.66
C TRP A 69 -9.81 9.08 -0.07
N PRO A 70 -10.09 10.30 -0.60
CA PRO A 70 -11.14 11.16 -0.07
C PRO A 70 -12.56 10.56 -0.10
N GLY A 71 -12.80 9.57 -0.96
CA GLY A 71 -14.10 8.87 -1.05
C GLY A 71 -14.26 7.73 -0.03
N LEU A 72 -13.21 7.38 0.71
CA LEU A 72 -13.14 6.17 1.52
C LEU A 72 -14.13 6.19 2.69
N ASP A 73 -14.12 7.26 3.48
CA ASP A 73 -15.01 7.39 4.65
C ASP A 73 -16.49 7.35 4.24
N GLY A 74 -16.81 7.95 3.10
CA GLY A 74 -18.14 7.89 2.51
C GLY A 74 -18.56 6.46 2.19
N ALA A 75 -17.69 5.71 1.49
CA ALA A 75 -17.95 4.32 1.12
C ALA A 75 -18.09 3.38 2.33
N VAL A 76 -17.32 3.60 3.40
CA VAL A 76 -17.47 2.87 4.68
C VAL A 76 -18.79 3.27 5.36
N GLY A 77 -19.09 4.56 5.44
CA GLY A 77 -20.25 5.09 6.16
C GLY A 77 -21.60 4.62 5.60
N ILE A 78 -21.71 4.46 4.28
CA ILE A 78 -22.92 3.94 3.63
C ILE A 78 -22.92 2.41 3.48
N GLY A 79 -21.83 1.73 3.86
CA GLY A 79 -21.71 0.27 3.83
C GLY A 79 -21.42 -0.34 2.45
N THR A 80 -20.92 0.45 1.49
CA THR A 80 -20.49 -0.07 0.17
C THR A 80 -19.24 -0.94 0.29
N ILE A 81 -18.37 -0.63 1.26
CA ILE A 81 -17.23 -1.46 1.64
C ILE A 81 -17.35 -1.87 3.11
N THR A 82 -17.06 -3.13 3.40
CA THR A 82 -17.27 -3.73 4.72
C THR A 82 -16.11 -4.64 5.11
N GLY A 83 -15.92 -4.80 6.41
CA GLY A 83 -14.89 -5.68 6.96
C GLY A 83 -15.02 -5.81 8.48
N SER A 84 -14.29 -6.79 9.03
CA SER A 84 -14.12 -6.95 10.46
C SER A 84 -13.47 -5.69 11.08
N SER A 85 -13.47 -5.60 12.41
CA SER A 85 -12.79 -4.51 13.11
C SER A 85 -11.28 -4.45 12.78
N SER A 86 -10.60 -5.60 12.78
CA SER A 86 -9.18 -5.72 12.42
C SER A 86 -8.94 -5.32 10.95
N GLN A 87 -9.78 -5.79 10.02
CA GLN A 87 -9.66 -5.41 8.60
C GLN A 87 -9.83 -3.90 8.42
N ARG A 88 -10.81 -3.27 9.09
CA ARG A 88 -11.05 -1.83 8.98
C ARG A 88 -9.85 -1.01 9.47
N ARG A 89 -9.17 -1.49 10.50
CA ARG A 89 -7.91 -0.89 11.00
C ARG A 89 -6.76 -1.00 9.99
N VAL A 90 -6.67 -2.11 9.24
CA VAL A 90 -5.72 -2.22 8.12
C VAL A 90 -6.02 -1.19 7.03
N LEU A 91 -7.30 -1.00 6.68
CA LEU A 91 -7.71 -0.01 5.68
C LEU A 91 -7.41 1.43 6.15
N GLN A 92 -7.70 1.74 7.42
CA GLN A 92 -7.37 3.02 8.04
C GLN A 92 -5.85 3.27 8.05
N ALA A 93 -5.05 2.25 8.37
CA ALA A 93 -3.60 2.36 8.32
C ALA A 93 -3.10 2.65 6.89
N ALA A 94 -3.65 1.97 5.87
CA ALA A 94 -3.30 2.24 4.47
C ALA A 94 -3.63 3.69 4.06
N ALA A 95 -4.84 4.17 4.38
CA ALA A 95 -5.25 5.56 4.08
C ALA A 95 -4.42 6.60 4.86
N SER A 96 -4.00 6.27 6.08
CA SER A 96 -3.12 7.11 6.89
C SER A 96 -1.72 7.20 6.29
N ILE A 97 -1.18 6.07 5.84
CA ILE A 97 0.15 6.01 5.23
C ILE A 97 0.17 6.74 3.89
N ALA A 98 -0.81 6.51 3.01
CA ALA A 98 -0.82 7.11 1.67
C ALA A 98 -1.26 8.59 1.65
N ASP A 99 -2.28 8.97 2.42
CA ASP A 99 -2.96 10.26 2.28
C ASP A 99 -3.07 11.03 3.61
N GLY A 100 -2.41 10.55 4.67
CA GLY A 100 -2.33 11.28 5.95
C GLY A 100 -3.64 11.31 6.75
N HIS A 101 -4.58 10.41 6.49
CA HIS A 101 -5.81 10.29 7.28
C HIS A 101 -5.47 10.09 8.77
N PRO A 102 -6.06 10.87 9.69
CA PRO A 102 -5.72 10.80 11.10
C PRO A 102 -6.23 9.50 11.72
N ILE A 103 -5.38 8.85 12.52
CA ILE A 103 -5.70 7.63 13.27
C ILE A 103 -5.16 7.71 14.70
N ASP A 104 -5.87 7.07 15.63
CA ASP A 104 -5.34 6.82 16.97
C ASP A 104 -4.47 5.55 16.93
N LEU A 105 -3.16 5.70 17.14
CA LEU A 105 -2.23 4.57 17.12
C LEU A 105 -2.47 3.57 18.24
N GLY A 106 -2.98 4.01 19.41
CA GLY A 106 -3.31 3.15 20.53
C GLY A 106 -4.51 2.25 20.22
N ASP A 107 -5.59 2.82 19.66
CA ASP A 107 -6.75 2.02 19.21
C ASP A 107 -6.38 1.12 18.02
N LEU A 108 -5.59 1.63 17.07
CA LEU A 108 -5.08 0.84 15.95
C LEU A 108 -4.35 -0.40 16.49
N ALA A 109 -3.36 -0.20 17.36
CA ALA A 109 -2.53 -1.28 17.89
C ALA A 109 -3.33 -2.29 18.72
N ALA A 110 -4.24 -1.84 19.57
CA ALA A 110 -5.07 -2.71 20.41
C ALA A 110 -6.07 -3.56 19.60
N GLY A 111 -6.36 -3.14 18.38
CA GLY A 111 -7.43 -3.69 17.57
C GLY A 111 -7.02 -4.56 16.38
N LEU A 112 -5.73 -4.69 16.12
CA LEU A 112 -5.16 -5.53 15.08
C LEU A 112 -4.93 -6.95 15.60
N ASP A 113 -5.29 -7.96 14.82
CA ASP A 113 -4.80 -9.31 15.06
C ASP A 113 -3.32 -9.46 14.69
N ARG A 114 -2.71 -10.60 15.03
CA ARG A 114 -1.27 -10.84 14.78
C ARG A 114 -0.89 -10.68 13.31
N ARG A 115 -1.70 -11.18 12.38
CA ARG A 115 -1.38 -11.10 10.95
C ARG A 115 -1.48 -9.66 10.47
N ALA A 116 -2.56 -8.98 10.82
CA ALA A 116 -2.79 -7.59 10.47
C ALA A 116 -1.70 -6.67 11.03
N LEU A 117 -1.26 -6.89 12.28
CA LEU A 117 -0.16 -6.15 12.89
C LEU A 117 1.17 -6.36 12.13
N THR A 118 1.50 -7.59 11.75
CA THR A 118 2.71 -7.85 10.94
C THR A 118 2.68 -7.09 9.63
N LEU A 119 1.53 -7.06 8.94
CA LEU A 119 1.40 -6.34 7.66
C LEU A 119 1.53 -4.84 7.84
N VAL A 120 0.89 -4.26 8.87
CA VAL A 120 0.97 -2.82 9.16
C VAL A 120 2.41 -2.42 9.52
N LEU A 121 3.13 -3.23 10.30
CA LEU A 121 4.53 -2.97 10.62
C LEU A 121 5.44 -3.06 9.39
N ALA A 122 5.20 -4.01 8.49
CA ALA A 122 5.92 -4.10 7.22
C ALA A 122 5.64 -2.87 6.34
N ALA A 123 4.38 -2.41 6.27
CA ALA A 123 3.99 -1.20 5.56
C ALA A 123 4.71 0.04 6.10
N ILE A 124 4.72 0.24 7.42
CA ILE A 124 5.41 1.38 8.05
C ILE A 124 6.92 1.32 7.77
N ALA A 125 7.54 0.13 7.87
CA ALA A 125 8.95 -0.04 7.55
C ALA A 125 9.26 0.21 6.06
N HIS A 126 8.34 -0.13 5.16
CA HIS A 126 8.45 0.14 3.72
C HIS A 126 8.35 1.64 3.43
N ALA A 127 7.32 2.31 3.96
CA ALA A 127 7.11 3.75 3.82
C ALA A 127 8.29 4.57 4.36
N ALA A 128 8.93 4.08 5.42
CA ALA A 128 10.16 4.67 5.95
C ALA A 128 11.41 4.45 5.06
N GLY A 129 11.30 3.77 3.93
CA GLY A 129 12.42 3.47 3.03
C GLY A 129 13.42 2.47 3.60
N SER A 130 13.03 1.65 4.59
CA SER A 130 13.99 0.78 5.29
C SER A 130 14.68 -0.26 4.41
N HIS A 131 14.10 -0.55 3.24
CA HIS A 131 14.65 -1.44 2.21
C HIS A 131 15.77 -0.80 1.38
N GLU A 132 15.93 0.53 1.47
CA GLU A 132 17.03 1.30 0.87
C GLU A 132 18.06 1.74 1.93
N HIS A 133 17.91 1.37 3.20
CA HIS A 133 18.91 1.74 4.21
C HIS A 133 20.26 1.06 3.93
N HIS A 134 21.34 1.77 4.22
CA HIS A 134 22.70 1.28 4.07
C HIS A 134 23.43 1.28 5.41
N HIS A 135 24.37 0.34 5.58
CA HIS A 135 25.37 0.48 6.63
C HIS A 135 26.14 1.78 6.43
N ILE A 136 26.57 2.40 7.52
CA ILE A 136 27.52 3.52 7.46
C ILE A 136 28.88 2.96 7.91
N THR A 137 29.82 2.86 6.97
CA THR A 137 31.22 2.54 7.29
C THR A 137 32.00 3.83 7.46
N ARG A 138 33.09 3.79 8.22
CA ARG A 138 34.04 4.92 8.32
C ARG A 138 35.37 4.48 7.76
N ASP A 139 35.97 5.33 6.93
CA ASP A 139 37.33 5.10 6.46
C ASP A 139 38.37 5.40 7.56
N LEU A 140 39.65 5.31 7.21
CA LEU A 140 40.76 5.59 8.13
C LEU A 140 40.79 7.06 8.60
N ASP A 141 40.25 7.97 7.79
CA ASP A 141 40.14 9.41 8.09
C ASP A 141 38.85 9.74 8.89
N GLY A 142 38.02 8.72 9.16
CA GLY A 142 36.77 8.83 9.93
C GLY A 142 35.56 9.30 9.12
N ALA A 143 35.68 9.50 7.81
CA ALA A 143 34.61 9.97 6.94
C ALA A 143 33.56 8.87 6.72
N PRO A 144 32.26 9.17 6.89
CA PRO A 144 31.19 8.20 6.68
C PRO A 144 30.99 7.90 5.20
N HIS A 145 30.93 6.62 4.85
CA HIS A 145 30.65 6.12 3.51
C HIS A 145 29.48 5.12 3.56
N PRO A 146 28.60 5.09 2.53
CA PRO A 146 27.60 4.04 2.41
C PRO A 146 28.29 2.69 2.23
N GLY A 147 28.05 1.78 3.18
CA GLY A 147 28.39 0.38 3.08
C GLY A 147 27.30 -0.41 2.34
N GLY A 148 27.30 -1.73 2.54
CA GLY A 148 26.28 -2.61 1.97
C GLY A 148 24.86 -2.21 2.37
N ARG A 149 23.90 -2.47 1.48
CA ARG A 149 22.46 -2.31 1.74
C ARG A 149 22.02 -3.25 2.88
N LEU A 150 21.20 -2.73 3.78
CA LEU A 150 20.55 -3.48 4.84
C LEU A 150 19.27 -4.17 4.33
N PRO A 151 18.89 -5.33 4.88
CA PRO A 151 17.56 -5.86 4.65
C PRO A 151 16.49 -4.89 5.20
N PRO A 152 15.24 -4.95 4.68
CA PRO A 152 14.13 -4.18 5.24
C PRO A 152 14.00 -4.43 6.75
N LEU A 153 13.68 -3.39 7.52
CA LEU A 153 13.60 -3.49 8.99
C LEU A 153 12.52 -4.50 9.42
N VAL A 154 11.38 -4.47 8.73
CA VAL A 154 10.31 -5.47 8.85
C VAL A 154 9.98 -5.94 7.43
N PRO A 155 10.33 -7.19 7.07
CA PRO A 155 10.03 -7.69 5.73
C PRO A 155 8.53 -7.99 5.60
N TRP A 156 7.99 -7.82 4.39
CA TRP A 156 6.68 -8.35 4.04
C TRP A 156 6.65 -9.87 4.23
N PRO A 157 5.59 -10.44 4.82
CA PRO A 157 5.49 -11.89 4.95
C PRO A 157 5.45 -12.49 3.54
N GLN A 158 6.31 -13.48 3.29
CA GLN A 158 6.25 -14.22 2.04
C GLN A 158 4.88 -14.91 1.95
N ALA A 159 4.26 -14.87 0.77
CA ALA A 159 3.16 -15.77 0.50
C ALA A 159 3.69 -17.19 0.73
N ASN A 160 3.15 -17.91 1.72
CA ASN A 160 3.52 -19.29 1.96
C ASN A 160 3.18 -20.07 0.69
N ILE A 161 4.18 -20.32 -0.15
CA ILE A 161 4.09 -21.28 -1.24
C ILE A 161 4.21 -22.64 -0.56
N GLN A 162 3.07 -23.20 -0.14
CA GLN A 162 2.96 -24.61 0.22
C GLN A 162 2.44 -25.40 -0.98
#